data_AF-A0A2D5SXU3-F1
#
_entry.id   AF-A0A2D5SXU3-F1
#
_cell.length_a   1.000
_cell.length_b   1.000
_cell.length_c   1.000
_cell.angle_alpha   90.00
_cell.angle_beta   90.00
_cell.angle_gamma   90.00
#
_symmetry.space_group_name_H-M   'P 1'
#
loop_
_entity.id
_entity.type
_entity.pdbx_description
1 polymer ?
#
loop_
_entity_poly.entity_id
_entity_poly.type
_entity_poly.pdbx_seq_one_letter_code
_entity_poly.pdbx_strand_id
1 'polypeptide(L)'
;MNKQVLINKPSKAFRMASVAMLVAGVSAFLIGLANATMQLNEKGYYLAVLLFGLFSFVSLQKTIRDKMEGHTISKPYFMMCWAAAGSAIALLTVGLVNAELLLSEKGFYAMSFLLSGFAAITVQKNVRDVMALGDDEVREEVDLESQS
;
A
#
# COMPACT_ATOMS: atom_id res chain seq x y z
N MET A 1 -2.44 -34.38 -5.99
CA MET A 1 -1.42 -33.55 -6.68
C MET A 1 -1.23 -32.29 -5.85
N ASN A 2 -0.26 -32.31 -4.93
CA ASN A 2 0.06 -31.15 -4.09
C ASN A 2 0.61 -30.05 -4.99
N LYS A 3 -0.20 -29.01 -5.21
CA LYS A 3 0.25 -27.80 -5.89
C LYS A 3 1.04 -27.00 -4.85
N GLN A 4 2.30 -27.40 -4.61
CA GLN A 4 3.26 -26.56 -3.91
C GLN A 4 3.29 -25.23 -4.67
N VAL A 5 2.61 -24.22 -4.13
CA VAL A 5 2.69 -22.86 -4.67
C VAL A 5 4.11 -22.43 -4.35
N LEU A 6 4.99 -22.41 -5.34
CA LEU A 6 6.33 -21.86 -5.19
C LEU A 6 6.21 -20.38 -4.82
N ILE A 7 6.14 -20.07 -3.52
CA ILE A 7 6.24 -18.71 -3.00
C ILE A 7 7.70 -18.31 -3.19
N ASN A 8 7.99 -17.57 -4.26
CA ASN A 8 9.33 -17.09 -4.51
C ASN A 8 9.68 -16.00 -3.48
N LYS A 9 10.62 -16.31 -2.58
CA LYS A 9 11.08 -15.39 -1.53
C LYS A 9 11.55 -14.08 -2.16
N PRO A 10 10.96 -12.92 -1.81
CA PRO A 10 11.40 -11.65 -2.37
C PRO A 10 12.86 -11.39 -1.97
N SER A 11 13.69 -11.05 -2.95
CA SER A 11 15.12 -10.82 -2.71
C SER A 11 15.32 -9.69 -1.70
N LYS A 12 16.40 -9.78 -0.91
CA LYS A 12 16.74 -8.72 0.06
C LYS A 12 16.84 -7.34 -0.61
N ALA A 13 17.42 -7.29 -1.82
CA ALA A 13 17.51 -6.07 -2.61
C ALA A 13 16.15 -5.50 -3.00
N PHE A 14 15.22 -6.35 -3.47
CA PHE A 14 13.87 -5.91 -3.85
C PHE A 14 13.07 -5.37 -2.66
N ARG A 15 13.17 -6.03 -1.49
CA ARG A 15 12.52 -5.54 -0.26
C ARG A 15 13.03 -4.15 0.12
N MET A 16 14.35 -3.96 0.14
CA MET A 16 14.96 -2.66 0.44
C MET A 16 14.56 -1.59 -0.58
N ALA A 17 14.55 -1.93 -1.88
CA ALA A 17 14.11 -1.01 -2.92
C ALA A 17 12.65 -0.59 -2.72
N SER A 18 11.74 -1.51 -2.39
CA SER A 18 10.33 -1.18 -2.18
C SER A 18 10.11 -0.21 -1.01
N VAL A 19 10.84 -0.39 0.10
CA VAL A 19 10.78 0.51 1.25
C VAL A 19 11.40 1.86 0.90
N ALA A 20 12.54 1.87 0.19
CA ALA A 20 13.17 3.11 -0.26
C ALA A 20 12.23 3.93 -1.17
N MET A 21 11.51 3.27 -2.09
CA MET A 21 10.52 3.94 -2.95
C MET A 21 9.32 4.49 -2.17
N LEU A 22 8.88 3.78 -1.13
CA LEU A 22 7.80 4.27 -0.25
C LEU A 22 8.26 5.53 0.49
N VAL A 23 9.45 5.50 1.09
CA VAL A 23 10.04 6.66 1.76
C VAL A 23 10.22 7.81 0.78
N ALA A 24 10.79 7.56 -0.40
CA ALA A 24 11.00 8.58 -1.42
C ALA A 24 9.68 9.23 -1.87
N GLY A 25 8.64 8.43 -2.14
CA GLY A 25 7.32 8.94 -2.55
C GLY A 25 6.66 9.78 -1.47
N VAL A 26 6.64 9.30 -0.22
CA VAL A 26 6.03 10.01 0.91
C VAL A 26 6.80 11.28 1.21
N SER A 27 8.13 11.20 1.29
CA SER A 27 8.98 12.36 1.52
C SER A 27 8.85 13.40 0.40
N ALA A 28 8.79 12.98 -0.87
CA ALA A 28 8.56 13.89 -1.98
C ALA A 28 7.23 14.63 -1.84
N PHE A 29 6.13 13.92 -1.53
CA PHE A 29 4.82 14.53 -1.32
C PHE A 29 4.85 15.53 -0.15
N LEU A 30 5.46 15.17 0.98
CA LEU A 30 5.57 16.02 2.16
C LEU A 30 6.46 17.25 1.94
N ILE A 31 7.57 17.11 1.20
CA ILE A 31 8.44 18.22 0.82
C ILE A 31 7.69 19.18 -0.11
N GLY A 32 6.94 18.66 -1.09
CA GLY A 32 6.06 19.49 -1.92
C GLY A 32 5.10 20.28 -1.05
N LEU A 33 4.47 19.63 -0.09
CA LEU A 33 3.49 20.25 0.81
C LEU A 33 4.10 21.31 1.73
N ALA A 34 5.31 21.07 2.24
CA ALA A 34 6.05 22.03 3.04
C ALA A 34 6.33 23.32 2.25
N ASN A 35 6.73 23.18 0.97
CA ASN A 35 7.12 24.30 0.12
C ASN A 35 5.95 25.01 -0.58
N ALA A 36 4.81 24.35 -0.77
CA ALA A 36 3.67 24.94 -1.46
C ALA A 36 3.10 26.15 -0.71
N THR A 37 2.75 27.21 -1.45
CA THR A 37 2.07 28.40 -0.94
C THR A 37 0.57 28.15 -0.83
N MET A 38 0.19 27.33 0.15
CA MET A 38 -1.20 26.98 0.46
C MET A 38 -1.57 27.37 1.89
N GLN A 39 -2.86 27.54 2.15
CA GLN A 39 -3.36 27.67 3.52
C GLN A 39 -3.12 26.38 4.33
N LEU A 40 -2.99 26.50 5.65
CA LEU A 40 -2.65 25.37 6.52
C LEU A 40 -3.72 24.26 6.50
N ASN A 41 -4.99 24.62 6.37
CA ASN A 41 -6.12 23.68 6.22
C ASN A 41 -6.03 22.89 4.89
N GLU A 42 -5.67 23.54 3.79
CA GLU A 42 -5.42 22.86 2.50
C GLU A 42 -4.25 21.90 2.60
N LYS A 43 -3.17 22.30 3.29
CA LYS A 43 -2.05 21.38 3.56
C LYS A 43 -2.51 20.17 4.37
N GLY A 44 -3.29 20.40 5.43
CA GLY A 44 -3.89 19.35 6.24
C GLY A 44 -4.76 18.40 5.42
N TYR A 45 -5.53 18.92 4.46
CA TYR A 45 -6.34 18.12 3.54
C TYR A 45 -5.48 17.16 2.72
N TYR A 46 -4.44 17.65 2.05
CA TYR A 46 -3.56 16.80 1.22
C TYR A 46 -2.79 15.76 2.05
N LEU A 47 -2.34 16.13 3.24
CA LEU A 47 -1.72 15.18 4.17
C LEU A 47 -2.70 14.07 4.57
N ALA A 48 -3.93 14.42 4.93
CA ALA A 48 -4.97 13.45 5.28
C ALA A 48 -5.28 12.52 4.11
N VAL A 49 -5.38 13.06 2.89
CA VAL A 49 -5.58 12.27 1.66
C VAL A 49 -4.42 11.30 1.42
N LEU A 50 -3.16 11.73 1.60
CA LEU A 50 -2.00 10.85 1.48
C LEU A 50 -2.10 9.67 2.46
N LEU A 51 -2.31 9.95 3.75
CA LEU A 51 -2.40 8.94 4.79
C LEU A 51 -3.58 7.98 4.57
N PHE A 52 -4.74 8.53 4.22
CA PHE A 52 -5.94 7.76 3.91
C PHE A 52 -5.75 6.89 2.66
N GLY A 53 -5.07 7.40 1.63
CA GLY A 53 -4.71 6.64 0.44
C GLY A 53 -3.81 5.46 0.77
N LEU A 54 -2.72 5.68 1.50
CA LEU A 54 -1.81 4.61 1.91
C LEU A 54 -2.54 3.52 2.71
N PHE A 55 -3.34 3.91 3.68
CA PHE A 55 -4.12 2.99 4.50
C PHE A 55 -5.13 2.19 3.64
N SER A 56 -5.90 2.87 2.79
CA SER A 56 -6.95 2.24 1.99
C SER A 56 -6.38 1.30 0.92
N PHE A 57 -5.26 1.65 0.27
CA PHE A 57 -4.60 0.80 -0.71
C PHE A 57 -4.05 -0.49 -0.10
N VAL A 58 -3.39 -0.38 1.05
CA VAL A 58 -2.88 -1.54 1.80
C VAL A 58 -4.04 -2.42 2.29
N SER A 59 -5.10 -1.80 2.83
CA SER A 59 -6.29 -2.51 3.31
C SER A 59 -7.03 -3.25 2.19
N LEU A 60 -7.17 -2.61 1.02
CA LEU A 60 -7.77 -3.22 -0.14
C LEU A 60 -6.95 -4.41 -0.65
N GLN A 61 -5.62 -4.24 -0.77
CA GLN A 61 -4.73 -5.32 -1.17
C GLN A 61 -4.83 -6.50 -0.20
N LYS A 62 -4.84 -6.24 1.11
CA LYS A 62 -4.97 -7.27 2.13
C LYS A 62 -6.29 -8.01 1.96
N THR A 63 -7.40 -7.29 1.89
CA THR A 63 -8.73 -7.90 1.78
C THR A 63 -8.92 -8.71 0.50
N ILE A 64 -8.39 -8.27 -0.64
CA ILE A 64 -8.40 -9.05 -1.88
C ILE A 64 -7.62 -10.35 -1.71
N ARG A 65 -6.45 -10.30 -1.08
CA ARG A 65 -5.61 -11.47 -0.83
C ARG A 65 -6.27 -12.44 0.15
N ASP A 66 -6.73 -11.94 1.29
CA ASP A 66 -7.41 -12.75 2.30
C ASP A 66 -8.58 -13.54 1.66
N LYS A 67 -9.30 -12.92 0.70
CA LYS A 67 -10.37 -13.57 -0.06
C LYS A 67 -9.86 -14.67 -1.00
N MET A 68 -8.69 -14.47 -1.61
CA MET A 68 -8.05 -15.46 -2.49
C MET A 68 -7.48 -16.65 -1.70
N GLU A 69 -7.02 -16.41 -0.47
CA GLU A 69 -6.52 -17.44 0.45
C GLU A 69 -7.65 -18.19 1.17
N GLY A 70 -8.91 -17.81 0.94
CA GLY A 70 -10.10 -18.49 1.45
C GLY A 70 -10.55 -18.03 2.83
N HIS A 71 -9.98 -16.94 3.37
CA HIS A 71 -10.44 -16.35 4.62
C HIS A 71 -11.86 -15.79 4.49
N THR A 72 -12.62 -15.86 5.58
CA THR A 72 -13.99 -15.38 5.64
C THR A 72 -14.01 -13.86 5.76
N ILE A 73 -14.45 -13.19 4.69
CA ILE A 73 -14.56 -11.72 4.65
C ILE A 73 -16.02 -11.35 4.44
N SER A 74 -16.53 -10.44 5.27
CA SER A 74 -17.89 -9.94 5.10
C SER A 74 -18.01 -9.12 3.80
N LYS A 75 -19.07 -9.36 3.02
CA LYS A 75 -19.34 -8.59 1.79
C LYS A 75 -19.34 -7.06 2.03
N PRO A 76 -19.94 -6.53 3.12
CA PRO A 76 -19.90 -5.09 3.39
C PRO A 76 -18.48 -4.56 3.59
N TYR A 77 -17.62 -5.29 4.31
CA TYR A 77 -16.23 -4.87 4.53
C TYR A 77 -15.41 -4.82 3.24
N PHE A 78 -15.57 -5.83 2.37
CA PHE A 78 -14.93 -5.84 1.06
C PHE A 78 -15.31 -4.62 0.21
N MET A 79 -16.59 -4.26 0.20
CA MET A 79 -17.09 -3.07 -0.49
C MET A 79 -16.55 -1.77 0.11
N MET A 80 -16.44 -1.68 1.45
CA MET A 80 -15.85 -0.53 2.13
C MET A 80 -14.38 -0.31 1.77
N CYS A 81 -13.59 -1.38 1.64
CA CYS A 81 -12.18 -1.26 1.22
C CYS A 81 -12.04 -0.71 -0.20
N TRP A 82 -12.88 -1.19 -1.13
CA TRP A 82 -12.93 -0.66 -2.50
C TRP A 82 -13.39 0.79 -2.54
N ALA A 83 -14.45 1.11 -1.80
CA ALA A 83 -14.96 2.46 -1.69
C ALA A 83 -13.91 3.42 -1.12
N ALA A 84 -13.23 3.04 -0.03
CA ALA A 84 -12.18 3.86 0.59
C ALA A 84 -11.03 4.16 -0.37
N ALA A 85 -10.53 3.15 -1.09
CA ALA A 85 -9.46 3.33 -2.08
C ALA A 85 -9.90 4.25 -3.23
N GLY A 86 -11.13 4.07 -3.73
CA GLY A 86 -11.72 4.95 -4.74
C GLY A 86 -11.89 6.39 -4.25
N SER A 87 -12.36 6.56 -3.00
CA SER A 87 -12.51 7.87 -2.36
C SER A 87 -11.17 8.58 -2.18
N ALA A 88 -10.08 7.88 -1.84
CA ALA A 88 -8.76 8.50 -1.72
C ALA A 88 -8.28 9.10 -3.05
N ILE A 89 -8.47 8.36 -4.16
CA ILE A 89 -8.15 8.83 -5.52
C ILE A 89 -9.05 10.01 -5.91
N ALA A 90 -10.35 9.90 -5.65
CA ALA A 90 -11.31 10.96 -5.95
C ALA A 90 -11.00 12.26 -5.17
N LEU A 91 -10.73 12.15 -3.87
CA LEU A 91 -10.37 13.30 -3.02
C LEU A 91 -9.10 13.97 -3.52
N LEU A 92 -8.03 13.22 -3.81
CA LEU A 92 -6.82 13.82 -4.39
C LEU A 92 -7.13 14.54 -5.70
N THR A 93 -7.93 13.92 -6.58
CA THR A 93 -8.27 14.48 -7.89
C THR A 93 -9.04 15.78 -7.75
N VAL A 94 -10.09 15.79 -6.90
CA VAL A 94 -10.88 16.98 -6.61
C VAL A 94 -10.03 18.07 -5.97
N GLY A 95 -9.18 17.73 -4.99
CA GLY A 95 -8.24 18.65 -4.38
C GLY A 95 -7.36 19.32 -5.43
N LEU A 96 -6.68 18.52 -6.26
CA LEU A 96 -5.75 19.04 -7.27
C LEU A 96 -6.45 19.87 -8.34
N VAL A 97 -7.66 19.49 -8.79
CA VAL A 97 -8.42 20.28 -9.75
C VAL A 97 -8.75 21.66 -9.18
N ASN A 98 -9.15 21.73 -7.90
CA ASN A 98 -9.58 22.97 -7.25
C ASN A 98 -8.43 23.82 -6.69
N ALA A 99 -7.23 23.26 -6.51
CA ALA A 99 -6.11 24.02 -5.96
C ALA A 99 -5.51 25.03 -6.94
N GLU A 100 -5.16 26.20 -6.42
CA GLU A 100 -4.40 27.27 -7.10
C GLU A 100 -2.91 26.90 -7.19
N LEU A 101 -2.62 25.77 -7.82
CA LEU A 101 -1.27 25.27 -8.09
C LEU A 101 -0.95 25.32 -9.58
N LEU A 102 0.34 25.41 -9.91
CA LEU A 102 0.81 25.19 -11.27
C LEU A 102 0.51 23.74 -11.70
N LEU A 103 0.32 23.53 -13.00
CA LEU A 103 0.04 22.19 -13.53
C LEU A 103 1.16 21.18 -13.23
N SER A 104 2.42 21.65 -13.20
CA SER A 104 3.58 20.85 -12.80
C SER A 104 3.52 20.41 -11.34
N GLU A 105 3.07 21.28 -10.44
CA GLU A 105 2.91 20.95 -9.01
C GLU A 105 1.75 19.95 -8.82
N LYS A 106 0.64 20.14 -9.54
CA LYS A 106 -0.46 19.17 -9.54
C LYS A 106 0.00 17.79 -10.00
N GLY A 107 0.77 17.74 -11.09
CA GLY A 107 1.39 16.51 -11.58
C GLY A 107 2.35 15.89 -10.56
N PHE A 108 3.16 16.71 -9.87
CA PHE A 108 4.07 16.24 -8.84
C PHE A 108 3.34 15.56 -7.67
N TYR A 109 2.26 16.14 -7.15
CA TYR A 109 1.44 15.53 -6.09
C TYR A 109 0.77 14.23 -6.56
N ALA A 110 0.22 14.22 -7.78
CA ALA A 110 -0.40 13.01 -8.33
C ALA A 110 0.62 11.86 -8.45
N MET A 111 1.81 12.15 -9.01
CA MET A 111 2.84 11.12 -9.21
C MET A 111 3.44 10.64 -7.90
N SER A 112 3.72 11.53 -6.94
CA SER A 112 4.24 11.14 -5.62
C SER A 112 3.21 10.33 -4.81
N PHE A 113 1.91 10.66 -4.91
CA PHE A 113 0.85 9.86 -4.30
C PHE A 113 0.75 8.45 -4.92
N LEU A 114 0.76 8.35 -6.25
CA LEU A 114 0.73 7.05 -6.94
C LEU A 114 1.97 6.21 -6.63
N LEU A 115 3.15 6.83 -6.61
CA LEU A 115 4.40 6.17 -6.23
C LEU A 115 4.32 5.62 -4.81
N SER A 116 3.86 6.43 -3.86
CA SER A 116 3.71 6.04 -2.46
C SER A 116 2.70 4.90 -2.31
N GLY A 117 1.55 4.99 -2.98
CA GLY A 117 0.52 3.95 -2.95
C GLY A 117 1.01 2.62 -3.53
N PHE A 118 1.66 2.64 -4.70
CA PHE A 118 2.22 1.45 -5.31
C PHE A 118 3.33 0.82 -4.47
N ALA A 119 4.22 1.64 -3.93
CA ALA A 119 5.29 1.20 -3.06
C ALA A 119 4.75 0.59 -1.76
N ALA A 120 3.72 1.19 -1.14
CA ALA A 120 3.07 0.66 0.06
C ALA A 120 2.44 -0.72 -0.19
N ILE A 121 1.72 -0.87 -1.31
CA ILE A 121 1.19 -2.17 -1.75
C ILE A 121 2.33 -3.20 -1.91
N THR A 122 3.45 -2.79 -2.49
CA THR A 122 4.61 -3.65 -2.73
C THR A 122 5.29 -4.06 -1.42
N VAL A 123 5.49 -3.12 -0.49
CA VAL A 123 6.01 -3.40 0.85
C VAL A 123 5.08 -4.37 1.58
N GLN A 124 3.77 -4.15 1.53
CA GLN A 124 2.80 -5.06 2.14
C GLN A 124 2.87 -6.47 1.54
N LYS A 125 3.01 -6.58 0.21
CA LYS A 125 3.22 -7.88 -0.45
C LYS A 125 4.50 -8.55 0.08
N ASN A 126 5.61 -7.81 0.12
CA ASN A 126 6.90 -8.31 0.57
C ASN A 126 6.87 -8.80 2.03
N VAL A 127 6.25 -8.05 2.95
CA VAL A 127 6.11 -8.45 4.36
C VAL A 127 5.30 -9.73 4.48
N ARG A 128 4.16 -9.82 3.77
CA ARG A 128 3.31 -11.04 3.75
C ARG A 128 4.08 -12.24 3.22
N ASP A 129 4.76 -12.10 2.09
CA ASP A 129 5.46 -13.21 1.44
C ASP A 129 6.58 -13.77 2.33
N VAL A 130 7.20 -12.91 3.16
CA VAL A 130 8.21 -13.33 4.14
C VAL A 130 7.58 -14.06 5.33
N MET A 131 6.42 -13.61 5.81
CA MET A 131 5.69 -14.27 6.90
C MET A 131 5.21 -15.67 6.49
N ALA A 132 4.62 -15.79 5.30
CA ALA A 132 4.13 -17.08 4.78
C ALA A 132 5.25 -18.14 4.68
N LEU A 133 6.45 -17.73 4.28
CA LEU A 133 7.61 -18.65 4.23
C LEU A 133 8.08 -19.10 5.61
N GLY A 134 7.98 -18.24 6.63
CA GLY A 134 8.30 -18.62 8.01
C GLY A 134 7.29 -19.62 8.58
N ASP A 135 6.00 -19.43 8.28
CA ASP A 135 4.95 -20.35 8.70
C ASP A 135 5.10 -21.74 8.03
N ASP A 136 5.51 -21.78 6.76
CA ASP A 136 5.79 -23.03 6.02
C ASP A 136 7.02 -23.78 6.59
N GLU A 137 8.13 -23.08 6.88
CA GLU A 137 9.34 -23.69 7.49
C GLU A 137 9.02 -24.33 8.86
N VAL A 138 8.26 -23.63 9.71
CA VAL A 138 7.84 -24.15 11.03
C VAL A 138 6.95 -25.39 10.90
N ARG A 139 6.07 -25.43 9.89
CA ARG A 139 5.17 -26.56 9.66
C ARG A 139 5.93 -27.82 9.22
N GLU A 140 6.93 -27.67 8.36
CA GLU A 140 7.79 -28.79 7.94
C GLU A 140 8.59 -29.38 9.11
N GLU A 141 9.11 -28.54 10.02
CA GLU A 141 9.82 -29.01 11.23
C GLU A 141 8.88 -29.80 12.17
N VAL A 142 7.68 -29.30 12.44
CA VAL A 142 6.69 -29.99 13.28
C VAL A 142 6.26 -31.32 12.67
N ASP A 143 6.05 -31.37 11.35
CA ASP A 143 5.68 -32.60 10.65
C ASP A 143 6.82 -33.64 10.73
N LEU A 144 8.08 -33.22 10.68
CA LEU A 144 9.26 -34.10 10.83
C LEU A 144 9.42 -34.63 12.26
N GLU A 145 9.25 -33.79 13.28
CA GLU A 145 9.28 -34.21 14.69
C GLU A 145 8.14 -35.17 15.03
N SER A 146 6.95 -34.99 14.43
CA SER A 146 5.81 -35.88 14.66
C SER A 146 5.99 -37.30 14.09
N GLN A 147 6.96 -37.49 13.18
CA GLN A 147 7.27 -38.76 12.52
C GLN A 147 8.48 -39.49 13.13
N SER A 148 9.20 -38.86 14.07
CA SER A 148 10.34 -39.44 14.81
C SER A 148 9.94 -39.97 16.17
#